data_AF-A0AA96EJV1-F1
#
_entry.id   AF-A0AA96EJV1-F1
#
_cell.length_a   1.000
_cell.length_b   1.000
_cell.length_c   1.000
_cell.angle_alpha   90.00
_cell.angle_beta   90.00
_cell.angle_gamma   90.00
#
_symmetry.space_group_name_H-M   'P 1'
#
loop_
_entity.id
_entity.type
_entity.pdbx_description
1 polymer ?
#
loop_
_entity_poly.entity_id
_entity_poly.type
_entity_poly.pdbx_seq_one_letter_code
_entity_poly.pdbx_strand_id
1 'polypeptide(L)'
;MSMTELTTRSPIAKVTNETFVERVVVGGERRREEFVREITWLLKSESQTLFMHGGKVIKEGSTYIDVAGFLESMNGPTTQSACDYYKIDRESSLELVVMTRIIHAPVRDSDETRAYNAAVSGNGFKKYLTVPPTWLREERINDQWTPFSLQDELVHEEVTWSSKWTEGEMMDRRAVFRGRWGQPLRIGVD
;
A
#
# COMPACT_ATOMS: atom_id res chain seq x y z
N MET A 1 -9.00 15.90 13.27
CA MET A 1 -8.62 15.39 11.93
C MET A 1 -9.69 14.38 11.52
N SER A 2 -10.36 14.59 10.40
CA SER A 2 -11.48 13.76 9.96
C SER A 2 -11.00 12.38 9.58
N MET A 3 -11.76 11.35 9.99
CA MET A 3 -11.63 10.01 9.42
C MET A 3 -11.93 10.09 7.93
N THR A 4 -11.05 9.57 7.09
CA THR A 4 -11.22 9.61 5.63
C THR A 4 -11.83 8.29 5.17
N GLU A 5 -12.93 8.38 4.43
CA GLU A 5 -13.49 7.23 3.72
C GLU A 5 -12.62 6.93 2.50
N LEU A 6 -12.25 5.66 2.35
CA LEU A 6 -11.56 5.10 1.21
C LEU A 6 -12.55 4.25 0.41
N THR A 7 -12.64 4.49 -0.90
CA THR A 7 -13.37 3.63 -1.83
C THR A 7 -12.36 2.95 -2.76
N THR A 8 -12.34 1.62 -2.81
CA THR A 8 -11.30 0.87 -3.54
C THR A 8 -11.77 -0.52 -4.00
N ARG A 9 -11.09 -1.06 -5.01
CA ARG A 9 -11.18 -2.47 -5.44
C ARG A 9 -9.96 -3.30 -5.01
N SER A 10 -9.12 -2.76 -4.13
CA SER A 10 -7.99 -3.48 -3.53
C SER A 10 -8.47 -4.77 -2.84
N PRO A 11 -7.80 -5.92 -3.07
CA PRO A 11 -8.13 -7.14 -2.37
C PRO A 11 -7.74 -7.02 -0.89
N ILE A 12 -8.42 -7.82 -0.06
CA ILE A 12 -8.06 -7.97 1.35
C ILE A 12 -6.89 -8.95 1.42
N ALA A 13 -5.79 -8.52 2.05
CA ALA A 13 -4.63 -9.37 2.29
C ALA A 13 -4.80 -10.17 3.58
N LYS A 14 -5.19 -9.51 4.68
CA LYS A 14 -5.39 -10.16 5.97
C LYS A 14 -6.37 -9.35 6.82
N VAL A 15 -6.94 -10.00 7.83
CA VAL A 15 -7.70 -9.35 8.90
C VAL A 15 -7.02 -9.72 10.21
N THR A 16 -6.70 -8.73 11.04
CA THR A 16 -6.01 -8.93 12.33
C THR A 16 -6.77 -8.24 13.45
N ASN A 17 -6.61 -8.74 14.68
CA ASN A 17 -7.04 -8.04 15.88
C ASN A 17 -5.85 -7.27 16.46
N GLU A 18 -5.88 -5.95 16.34
CA GLU A 18 -4.81 -5.07 16.83
C GLU A 18 -5.19 -4.52 18.21
N THR A 19 -4.19 -4.44 19.10
CA THR A 19 -4.36 -3.86 20.45
C THR A 19 -3.86 -2.42 20.44
N PHE A 20 -4.73 -1.49 20.83
CA PHE A 20 -4.45 -0.06 20.93
C PHE A 20 -4.55 0.40 22.38
N VAL A 21 -4.02 1.59 22.63
CA VAL A 21 -3.97 2.20 23.94
C VAL A 21 -4.66 3.56 23.91
N GLU A 22 -5.49 3.81 24.92
CA GLU A 22 -6.00 5.14 25.22
C GLU A 22 -5.67 5.56 26.66
N ARG A 23 -5.57 6.88 26.86
CA ARG A 23 -5.33 7.46 28.19
C ARG A 23 -6.59 8.17 28.64
N VAL A 24 -7.32 7.54 29.55
CA VAL A 24 -8.60 8.04 30.08
C VAL A 24 -8.41 8.59 31.48
N VAL A 25 -9.29 9.51 31.89
CA VAL A 25 -9.31 10.01 33.27
C VAL A 25 -10.46 9.33 34.00
N VAL A 26 -10.14 8.55 35.02
CA VAL A 26 -11.12 7.84 35.86
C VAL A 26 -10.92 8.29 37.30
N GLY A 27 -11.94 8.91 37.89
CA GLY A 27 -11.85 9.41 39.28
C GLY A 27 -10.79 10.48 39.53
N GLY A 28 -10.35 11.21 38.48
CA GLY A 28 -9.28 12.22 38.55
C GLY A 28 -7.88 11.69 38.25
N GLU A 29 -7.70 10.38 38.08
CA GLU A 29 -6.43 9.75 37.74
C GLU A 29 -6.36 9.42 36.25
N ARG A 30 -5.21 9.66 35.61
CA ARG A 30 -4.95 9.20 34.24
C ARG A 30 -4.59 7.72 34.26
N ARG A 31 -5.38 6.90 33.56
CA ARG A 31 -5.16 5.47 33.40
C ARG A 31 -4.89 5.12 31.96
N ARG A 32 -4.04 4.12 31.77
CA ARG A 32 -3.76 3.50 30.49
C ARG A 32 -4.72 2.34 30.31
N GLU A 33 -5.58 2.42 29.32
CA GLU A 33 -6.54 1.37 28.99
C GLU A 33 -6.21 0.80 27.62
N GLU A 34 -6.24 -0.53 27.52
CA GLU A 34 -6.05 -1.24 26.25
C GLU A 34 -7.41 -1.57 25.65
N PHE A 35 -7.52 -1.45 24.33
CA PHE A 35 -8.70 -1.89 23.61
C PHE A 35 -8.29 -2.61 22.32
N VAL A 36 -9.04 -3.65 21.98
CA VAL A 36 -8.80 -4.46 20.78
C VAL A 36 -9.78 -4.05 19.69
N ARG A 37 -9.28 -3.95 18.45
CA ARG A 37 -10.10 -3.70 17.26
C ARG A 37 -9.64 -4.58 16.10
N GLU A 38 -10.62 -5.04 15.34
CA GLU A 38 -10.38 -5.71 14.07
C GLU A 38 -9.90 -4.68 13.02
N ILE A 39 -8.81 -5.01 12.34
CA ILE A 39 -8.19 -4.22 11.28
C ILE A 39 -8.14 -5.07 10.02
N THR A 40 -8.68 -4.52 8.93
CA THR A 40 -8.59 -5.09 7.60
C THR A 40 -7.36 -4.53 6.91
N TRP A 41 -6.51 -5.38 6.37
CA TRP A 41 -5.32 -4.97 5.62
C TRP A 41 -5.57 -5.13 4.14
N LEU A 42 -5.60 -4.00 3.43
CA LEU A 42 -5.79 -3.99 1.98
C LEU A 42 -4.45 -4.13 1.29
N LEU A 43 -4.41 -4.96 0.24
CA LEU A 43 -3.28 -5.02 -0.66
C LEU A 43 -3.34 -3.83 -1.63
N LYS A 44 -2.38 -2.92 -1.53
CA LYS A 44 -2.20 -1.80 -2.44
C LYS A 44 -0.97 -2.02 -3.30
N SER A 45 -0.99 -1.45 -4.49
CA SER A 45 0.19 -1.30 -5.32
C SER A 45 0.45 0.16 -5.59
N GLU A 46 1.71 0.56 -5.46
CA GLU A 46 2.19 1.85 -5.93
C GLU A 46 3.38 1.66 -6.86
N SER A 47 3.49 2.52 -7.86
CA SER A 47 4.59 2.49 -8.81
C SER A 47 5.25 3.86 -8.87
N GLN A 48 6.55 3.91 -8.58
CA GLN A 48 7.35 5.13 -8.59
C GLN A 48 8.35 5.07 -9.74
N THR A 49 8.48 6.19 -10.45
CA THR A 49 9.53 6.34 -11.46
C THR A 49 10.83 6.76 -10.79
N LEU A 50 11.94 6.09 -11.08
CA LEU A 50 13.26 6.41 -10.53
C LEU A 50 14.26 6.62 -11.66
N PHE A 51 15.04 7.69 -11.58
CA PHE A 51 16.19 7.93 -12.45
C PHE A 51 17.42 7.37 -11.76
N MET A 52 18.12 6.48 -12.45
CA MET A 52 19.27 5.76 -11.94
C MET A 52 20.52 6.02 -12.78
N HIS A 53 21.67 6.16 -12.12
CA HIS A 53 22.97 6.24 -12.77
C HIS A 53 23.98 5.39 -12.01
N GLY A 54 24.64 4.47 -12.71
CA GLY A 54 25.60 3.54 -12.09
C GLY A 54 25.01 2.71 -10.94
N GLY A 55 23.73 2.30 -11.06
CA GLY A 55 23.02 1.53 -10.05
C GLY A 55 22.52 2.32 -8.83
N LYS A 56 22.66 3.65 -8.84
CA LYS A 56 22.20 4.53 -7.74
C LYS A 56 21.03 5.38 -8.20
N VAL A 57 20.03 5.53 -7.34
CA VAL A 57 18.94 6.50 -7.55
C VAL A 57 19.52 7.91 -7.43
N ILE A 58 19.38 8.70 -8.49
CA ILE A 58 19.82 10.10 -8.53
C ILE A 58 18.64 11.07 -8.47
N LYS A 59 17.44 10.62 -8.83
CA LYS A 59 16.21 11.41 -8.76
C LYS A 59 14.98 10.52 -8.69
N GLU A 60 14.05 10.89 -7.82
CA GLU A 60 12.72 10.31 -7.76
C GLU A 60 11.75 11.10 -8.66
N GLY A 61 10.89 10.38 -9.36
CA GLY A 61 9.81 10.90 -10.20
C GLY A 61 8.45 10.78 -9.53
N SER A 62 7.39 10.79 -10.34
CA SER A 62 6.02 10.63 -9.86
C SER A 62 5.75 9.22 -9.31
N THR A 63 4.92 9.18 -8.27
CA THR A 63 4.35 7.96 -7.70
C THR A 63 2.90 7.84 -8.11
N TYR A 64 2.52 6.67 -8.62
CA TYR A 64 1.16 6.34 -9.02
C TYR A 64 0.60 5.34 -8.03
N ILE A 65 -0.47 5.73 -7.34
CA ILE A 65 -1.16 4.88 -6.39
C ILE A 65 -2.40 4.32 -7.07
N ASP A 66 -2.55 3.01 -6.97
CA ASP A 66 -3.70 2.33 -7.51
C ASP A 66 -4.86 2.28 -6.50
N VAL A 67 -5.88 3.09 -6.79
CA VAL A 67 -7.13 3.13 -6.04
C VAL A 67 -8.27 2.42 -6.78
N ALA A 68 -8.11 2.20 -8.07
CA ALA A 68 -9.19 1.82 -8.96
C ALA A 68 -9.19 0.33 -9.28
N GLY A 69 -8.09 -0.41 -9.16
CA GLY A 69 -8.09 -1.84 -9.36
C GLY A 69 -6.68 -2.40 -9.26
N PHE A 70 -6.43 -3.24 -8.27
CA PHE A 70 -5.11 -3.68 -7.84
C PHE A 70 -4.13 -4.11 -8.97
N LEU A 71 -2.87 -3.68 -8.85
CA LEU A 71 -1.75 -3.82 -9.80
C LEU A 71 -1.80 -2.92 -11.04
N GLU A 72 -2.77 -2.01 -11.14
CA GLU A 72 -2.86 -1.07 -12.26
C GLU A 72 -1.86 0.09 -12.13
N SER A 73 -1.23 0.28 -10.96
CA SER A 73 -0.18 1.29 -10.77
C SER A 73 0.95 1.15 -11.77
N MET A 74 1.28 -0.07 -12.22
CA MET A 74 2.34 -0.33 -13.21
C MET A 74 2.05 0.28 -14.58
N ASN A 75 0.78 0.57 -14.89
CA ASN A 75 0.35 1.17 -16.14
C ASN A 75 0.30 2.71 -16.06
N GLY A 76 0.40 3.28 -14.86
CA GLY A 76 0.27 4.72 -14.61
C GLY A 76 1.48 5.58 -15.04
N PRO A 77 2.74 5.17 -14.75
CA PRO A 77 3.90 5.97 -15.09
C PRO A 77 4.08 6.15 -16.59
N THR A 78 4.02 7.40 -17.05
CA THR A 78 4.36 7.79 -18.42
C THR A 78 5.88 7.87 -18.57
N THR A 79 6.54 6.71 -18.58
CA THR A 79 8.00 6.63 -18.73
C THR A 79 8.47 7.04 -20.12
N GLN A 80 7.65 6.81 -21.15
CA GLN A 80 8.03 7.11 -22.53
C GLN A 80 8.31 8.60 -22.75
N SER A 81 7.46 9.49 -22.26
CA SER A 81 7.65 10.94 -22.41
C SER A 81 8.93 11.43 -21.72
N ALA A 82 9.28 10.85 -20.57
CA ALA A 82 10.54 11.17 -19.90
C ALA A 82 11.75 10.64 -20.69
N CYS A 83 11.68 9.41 -21.22
CA CYS A 83 12.72 8.88 -22.09
C CYS A 83 12.93 9.75 -23.34
N ASP A 84 11.86 10.15 -24.01
CA ASP A 84 11.92 10.97 -25.23
C ASP A 84 12.50 12.37 -24.96
N TYR A 85 12.16 12.97 -23.81
CA TYR A 85 12.64 14.28 -23.40
C TYR A 85 14.14 14.27 -23.09
N TYR A 86 14.58 13.31 -22.28
CA TYR A 86 15.99 13.19 -21.87
C TYR A 86 16.86 12.40 -22.86
N LYS A 87 16.28 11.90 -23.96
CA LYS A 87 16.93 11.01 -24.94
C LYS A 87 17.54 9.77 -24.28
N ILE A 88 16.81 9.18 -23.35
CA ILE A 88 17.20 7.95 -22.66
C ILE A 88 16.83 6.76 -23.53
N ASP A 89 17.84 5.93 -23.81
CA ASP A 89 17.70 4.67 -24.54
C ASP A 89 18.41 3.52 -23.80
N ARG A 90 18.46 2.36 -24.45
CA ARG A 90 19.07 1.14 -23.91
C ARG A 90 20.58 1.23 -23.77
N GLU A 91 21.25 2.17 -24.43
CA GLU A 91 22.71 2.33 -24.36
C GLU A 91 23.13 3.47 -23.42
N SER A 92 22.20 4.36 -23.06
CA SER A 92 22.41 5.51 -22.18
C SER A 92 23.00 5.17 -20.81
N SER A 93 23.90 5.97 -20.25
CA SER A 93 24.38 5.74 -18.88
C SER A 93 23.32 6.06 -17.80
N LEU A 94 22.31 6.85 -18.17
CA LEU A 94 21.12 7.10 -17.38
C LEU A 94 20.09 6.00 -17.65
N GLU A 95 19.53 5.45 -16.60
CA GLU A 95 18.47 4.46 -16.64
C GLU A 95 17.21 5.04 -16.00
N LEU A 96 16.06 4.83 -16.64
CA LEU A 96 14.76 5.10 -16.05
C LEU A 96 14.15 3.77 -15.65
N VAL A 97 13.69 3.63 -14.40
CA VAL A 97 13.00 2.44 -13.93
C VAL A 97 11.65 2.76 -13.34
N VAL A 98 10.72 1.82 -13.41
CA VAL A 98 9.50 1.83 -12.60
C VAL A 98 9.65 0.80 -11.50
N MET A 99 9.83 1.30 -10.29
CA MET A 99 9.80 0.49 -9.09
C MET A 99 8.35 0.33 -8.64
N THR A 100 7.88 -0.91 -8.49
CA THR A 100 6.52 -1.17 -8.00
C THR A 100 6.60 -1.82 -6.63
N ARG A 101 5.82 -1.29 -5.69
CA ARG A 101 5.70 -1.77 -4.33
C ARG A 101 4.33 -2.38 -4.10
N ILE A 102 4.32 -3.46 -3.33
CA ILE A 102 3.12 -4.08 -2.77
C ILE A 102 3.09 -3.77 -1.29
N ILE A 103 1.97 -3.21 -0.83
CA ILE A 103 1.82 -2.66 0.51
C ILE A 103 0.57 -3.26 1.15
N HIS A 104 0.67 -3.68 2.41
CA HIS A 104 -0.51 -3.87 3.24
C HIS A 104 -0.86 -2.56 3.92
N ALA A 105 -2.00 -1.98 3.56
CA ALA A 105 -2.49 -0.75 4.16
C ALA A 105 -3.59 -1.06 5.17
N PRO A 106 -3.45 -0.65 6.45
CA PRO A 106 -4.45 -0.90 7.46
C PRO A 106 -5.65 0.03 7.28
N VAL A 107 -6.84 -0.57 7.28
CA VAL A 107 -8.12 0.12 7.30
C VAL A 107 -9.03 -0.54 8.32
N ARG A 108 -10.13 0.11 8.64
CA ARG A 108 -11.17 -0.42 9.50
C ARG A 108 -12.52 -0.32 8.84
N ASP A 109 -13.43 -1.16 9.29
CA ASP A 109 -14.84 -1.05 8.96
C ASP A 109 -15.60 -0.28 10.06
N SER A 110 -16.63 0.46 9.65
CA SER A 110 -17.76 0.81 10.52
C SER A 110 -18.93 -0.14 10.22
N ASP A 111 -19.98 -0.09 11.04
CA ASP A 111 -21.20 -0.85 10.74
C ASP A 111 -21.81 -0.43 9.40
N GLU A 112 -21.70 0.86 9.04
CA GLU A 112 -22.15 1.40 7.76
C GLU A 112 -21.32 0.86 6.58
N THR A 113 -19.99 0.87 6.66
CA THR A 113 -19.14 0.34 5.58
C THR A 113 -19.30 -1.16 5.46
N ARG A 114 -19.47 -1.88 6.57
CA ARG A 114 -19.72 -3.33 6.58
C ARG A 114 -21.03 -3.66 5.88
N ALA A 115 -22.11 -2.95 6.19
CA ALA A 115 -23.40 -3.15 5.53
C ALA A 115 -23.33 -2.83 4.02
N TYR A 116 -22.64 -1.75 3.63
CA TYR A 116 -22.41 -1.44 2.23
C TYR A 116 -21.62 -2.54 1.51
N ASN A 117 -20.48 -2.96 2.08
CA ASN A 117 -19.61 -3.98 1.52
C ASN A 117 -20.30 -5.35 1.39
N ALA A 118 -21.22 -5.69 2.30
CA ALA A 118 -22.02 -6.91 2.24
C ALA A 118 -23.07 -6.87 1.10
N ALA A 119 -23.54 -5.69 0.72
CA ALA A 119 -24.48 -5.52 -0.39
C ALA A 119 -23.78 -5.46 -1.76
N VAL A 120 -22.48 -5.15 -1.80
CA VAL A 120 -21.69 -5.13 -3.04
C VAL A 120 -21.31 -6.55 -3.45
N SER A 121 -21.76 -6.98 -4.64
CA SER A 121 -21.41 -8.27 -5.21
C SER A 121 -20.12 -8.24 -6.04
N GLY A 122 -19.38 -9.34 -6.04
CA GLY A 122 -18.22 -9.55 -6.91
C GLY A 122 -17.09 -8.53 -6.71
N ASN A 123 -16.59 -7.98 -7.83
CA ASN A 123 -15.45 -7.05 -7.88
C ASN A 123 -15.86 -5.56 -7.81
N GLY A 124 -16.98 -5.26 -7.16
CA GLY A 124 -17.42 -3.87 -6.96
C GLY A 124 -16.49 -3.09 -6.03
N PHE A 125 -16.58 -1.77 -6.09
CA PHE A 125 -15.85 -0.90 -5.15
C PHE A 125 -16.37 -1.10 -3.73
N LYS A 126 -15.45 -1.34 -2.80
CA LYS A 126 -15.70 -1.46 -1.37
C LYS A 126 -15.29 -0.18 -0.65
N LYS A 127 -15.94 0.09 0.48
CA LYS A 127 -15.71 1.24 1.33
C LYS A 127 -15.03 0.84 2.63
N TYR A 128 -14.08 1.64 3.06
CA TYR A 128 -13.37 1.46 4.32
C TYR A 128 -13.07 2.82 4.95
N LEU A 129 -12.69 2.81 6.21
CA LEU A 129 -12.24 4.01 6.93
C LEU A 129 -10.76 3.87 7.26
N THR A 130 -10.01 4.97 7.17
CA THR A 130 -8.64 5.01 7.69
C THR A 130 -8.64 4.75 9.20
N VAL A 131 -7.61 4.05 9.69
CA VAL A 131 -7.38 3.92 11.13
C VAL A 131 -7.16 5.31 11.73
N PRO A 132 -7.89 5.71 12.78
CA PRO A 132 -7.72 7.02 13.38
C PRO A 132 -6.28 7.22 13.87
N PRO A 133 -5.66 8.40 13.67
CA PRO A 133 -4.31 8.66 14.16
C PRO A 133 -4.22 8.64 15.69
N THR A 134 -5.36 8.75 16.38
CA THR A 134 -5.47 8.62 17.84
C THR A 134 -5.44 7.17 18.33
N TRP A 135 -5.60 6.19 17.45
CA TRP A 135 -5.45 4.78 17.80
C TRP A 135 -3.97 4.44 17.75
N LEU A 136 -3.34 4.49 18.92
CA LEU A 136 -1.90 4.31 19.08
C LEU A 136 -1.63 2.95 19.70
N ARG A 137 -0.61 2.27 19.19
CA ARG A 137 0.06 1.18 19.88
C ARG A 137 1.16 1.77 20.77
N GLU A 138 1.54 1.07 21.84
CA GLU A 138 2.68 1.47 22.65
C GLU A 138 3.65 0.29 22.77
N GLU A 139 4.93 0.57 22.56
CA GLU A 139 6.02 -0.38 22.75
C GLU A 139 7.02 0.18 23.75
N ARG A 140 7.71 -0.70 24.48
CA ARG A 140 8.78 -0.29 25.37
C ARG A 140 10.08 -0.17 24.59
N ILE A 141 10.58 1.05 24.47
CA ILE A 141 11.89 1.36 23.89
C ILE A 141 12.71 2.03 25.00
N ASN A 142 13.86 1.45 25.37
CA ASN A 142 14.70 1.96 26.45
C ASN A 142 13.92 2.26 27.75
N ASP A 143 13.09 1.30 28.18
CA ASP A 143 12.19 1.39 29.35
C ASP A 143 11.13 2.50 29.31
N GLN A 144 10.94 3.18 28.19
CA GLN A 144 9.90 4.18 27.98
C GLN A 144 8.82 3.67 27.04
N TRP A 145 7.56 3.89 27.42
CA TRP A 145 6.42 3.64 26.55
C TRP A 145 6.40 4.66 25.42
N THR A 146 6.65 4.18 24.20
CA THR A 146 6.69 5.00 23.00
C THR A 146 5.44 4.71 22.17
N PRO A 147 4.59 5.71 21.89
CA PRO A 147 3.42 5.52 21.08
C PRO A 147 3.77 5.53 19.59
N PHE A 148 3.09 4.68 18.81
CA PHE A 148 3.18 4.67 17.35
C PHE A 148 1.81 4.34 16.74
N SER A 149 1.49 4.99 15.63
CA SER A 149 0.30 4.66 14.84
C SER A 149 0.55 3.41 14.03
N LEU A 150 -0.51 2.65 13.73
CA LEU A 150 -0.43 1.55 12.80
C LEU A 150 -0.02 2.07 11.41
N GLN A 151 1.04 1.50 10.83
CA GLN A 151 1.62 1.94 9.56
C GLN A 151 1.32 0.96 8.44
N ASP A 152 1.44 1.44 7.21
CA ASP A 152 1.53 0.61 6.02
C ASP A 152 2.74 -0.35 6.13
N GLU A 153 2.56 -1.61 5.76
CA GLU A 153 3.64 -2.60 5.72
C GLU A 153 4.08 -2.83 4.26
N LEU A 154 5.35 -2.56 3.96
CA LEU A 154 5.94 -2.95 2.67
C LEU A 154 6.08 -4.48 2.63
N VAL A 155 5.35 -5.10 1.71
CA VAL A 155 5.38 -6.56 1.49
C VAL A 155 6.46 -6.92 0.48
N HIS A 156 6.54 -6.14 -0.60
CA HIS A 156 7.45 -6.41 -1.69
C HIS A 156 7.76 -5.15 -2.48
N GLU A 157 8.94 -5.10 -3.06
CA GLU A 157 9.38 -4.05 -3.96
C GLU A 157 10.23 -4.68 -5.07
N GLU A 158 9.88 -4.42 -6.33
CA GLU A 158 10.71 -4.83 -7.46
C GLU A 158 10.53 -3.93 -8.70
N VAL A 159 11.54 -3.96 -9.57
CA VAL A 159 11.50 -3.24 -10.84
C VAL A 159 10.55 -3.96 -11.80
N THR A 160 9.55 -3.23 -12.29
CA THR A 160 8.51 -3.74 -13.21
C THR A 160 8.62 -3.13 -14.61
N TRP A 161 9.56 -2.22 -14.79
CA TRP A 161 9.92 -1.62 -16.08
C TRP A 161 11.31 -1.00 -15.99
N SER A 162 12.08 -1.07 -17.05
CA SER A 162 13.35 -0.35 -17.20
C SER A 162 13.53 0.10 -18.64
N SER A 163 14.14 1.27 -18.86
CA SER A 163 14.55 1.75 -20.18
C SER A 163 15.63 0.87 -20.82
N LYS A 164 16.23 -0.06 -20.08
CA LYS A 164 17.20 -1.05 -20.57
C LYS A 164 16.57 -2.31 -21.13
N TRP A 165 15.35 -2.61 -20.73
CA TRP A 165 14.65 -3.81 -21.14
C TRP A 165 14.00 -3.65 -22.51
N THR A 166 13.94 -4.74 -23.25
CA THR A 166 13.08 -4.88 -24.41
C THR A 166 11.61 -4.94 -23.98
N GLU A 167 10.71 -4.71 -24.93
CA GLU A 167 9.28 -4.86 -24.71
C GLU A 167 8.92 -6.29 -24.26
N GLY A 168 9.54 -7.32 -24.86
CA GLY A 168 9.34 -8.71 -24.46
C GLY A 168 9.76 -8.98 -23.01
N GLU A 169 10.96 -8.56 -22.61
CA GLU A 169 11.44 -8.70 -21.22
C GLU A 169 10.54 -7.96 -20.22
N MET A 170 10.06 -6.76 -20.58
CA MET A 170 9.12 -6.00 -19.78
C MET A 170 7.79 -6.77 -19.62
N MET A 171 7.23 -7.28 -20.71
CA MET A 171 5.95 -8.02 -20.68
C MET A 171 6.07 -9.30 -19.84
N ASP A 172 7.15 -10.06 -20.01
CA ASP A 172 7.38 -11.30 -19.25
C ASP A 172 7.50 -11.03 -17.75
N ARG A 173 8.30 -10.02 -17.36
CA ARG A 173 8.46 -9.65 -15.95
C ARG A 173 7.16 -9.14 -15.33
N ARG A 174 6.39 -8.33 -16.06
CA ARG A 174 5.07 -7.88 -15.61
C ARG A 174 4.07 -9.03 -15.48
N ALA A 175 4.12 -10.01 -16.39
CA ALA A 175 3.29 -11.19 -16.32
C ALA A 175 3.62 -12.04 -15.07
N VAL A 176 4.91 -12.24 -14.79
CA VAL A 176 5.37 -12.92 -13.56
C VAL A 176 4.95 -12.16 -12.31
N PHE A 177 5.12 -10.83 -12.31
CA PHE A 177 4.70 -9.96 -11.21
C PHE A 177 3.20 -10.10 -10.93
N ARG A 178 2.37 -9.98 -11.96
CA ARG A 178 0.92 -10.14 -11.87
C ARG A 178 0.51 -11.55 -11.47
N GLY A 179 1.21 -12.58 -11.94
CA GLY A 179 0.96 -13.97 -11.55
C GLY A 179 1.23 -14.21 -10.05
N ARG A 180 2.28 -13.58 -9.50
CA ARG A 180 2.65 -13.70 -8.09
C ARG A 180 1.71 -12.91 -7.17
N TRP A 181 1.41 -11.66 -7.53
CA TRP A 181 0.74 -10.73 -6.64
C TRP A 181 -0.74 -10.54 -6.95
N GLY A 182 -1.16 -10.69 -8.21
CA GLY A 182 -2.51 -10.35 -8.70
C GLY A 182 -3.61 -11.33 -8.31
N GLN A 183 -3.30 -12.37 -7.55
CA GLN A 183 -4.31 -13.27 -6.99
C GLN A 183 -4.69 -12.79 -5.59
N PRO A 184 -5.97 -12.42 -5.35
CA PRO A 184 -6.46 -12.22 -3.99
C PRO A 184 -6.20 -13.48 -3.17
N LEU A 185 -5.86 -13.34 -1.89
CA LEU A 185 -5.88 -14.47 -0.98
C LEU A 185 -7.27 -15.12 -1.05
N ARG A 186 -7.30 -16.40 -1.40
CA ARG A 186 -8.47 -17.24 -1.15
C ARG A 186 -8.61 -17.30 0.36
N ILE A 187 -9.47 -16.46 0.93
CA ILE A 187 -9.91 -16.65 2.31
C ILE A 187 -10.68 -17.97 2.28
N GLY A 188 -9.98 -19.05 2.65
CA GLY A 188 -10.58 -20.35 2.88
C GLY A 188 -11.62 -20.18 3.97
N VAL A 189 -12.87 -20.47 3.63
CA VAL A 189 -13.85 -20.88 4.63
C VAL A 189 -13.42 -22.30 5.00
N ASP A 190 -12.65 -22.42 6.07
CA ASP A 190 -12.54 -23.67 6.82
C ASP A 190 -13.70 -23.73 7.82
#